data_AF-H1KCE4-F1
#
_entry.id   AF-H1KCE4-F1
#
_cell.length_a   1.000
_cell.length_b   1.000
_cell.length_c   1.000
_cell.angle_alpha   90.00
_cell.angle_beta   90.00
_cell.angle_gamma   90.00
#
_symmetry.space_group_name_H-M   'P 1'
#
loop_
_entity.id
_entity.type
_entity.pdbx_description
1 polymer ?
#
loop_
_entity_poly.entity_id
_entity_poly.type
_entity_poly.pdbx_seq_one_letter_code
_entity_poly.pdbx_strand_id
1 'polypeptide(L)'
;MSTDAPAHSFAQRWRDRREYRRPAEERIVPAEFGVEILRDRDAKAFVTQHHYSGSYPAARLAVGLMRRTGVDQSRLVGVCVFGVPMNERSVPRYIGVEPNRGVELSRLVLLDEVLSDGESWFVARAMSMLRAEKPEVAGVVSYADPTERWDADGNRCKPGHIGVIYQALNFGYFGRSCARTLVLSRDGRVVSQRALSKIRNEERGSDHAARQLVDMGAPGRSLGEEPRAWVDRALRSDAFMRLKHPGNHVYLLGLDRKTRRHVDTITTTGREGYPKEWKLAA
;
A
#
# COMPACT_ATOMS: atom_id res chain seq x y z
N MET A 1 10.24 21.64 -34.24
CA MET A 1 8.99 20.97 -33.81
C MET A 1 9.36 20.03 -32.68
N SER A 2 9.09 20.46 -31.44
CA SER A 2 9.35 19.67 -30.23
C SER A 2 8.30 18.56 -30.14
N THR A 3 8.71 17.32 -30.28
CA THR A 3 7.85 16.15 -30.04
C THR A 3 7.82 15.89 -28.54
N ASP A 4 6.85 16.51 -27.85
CA ASP A 4 6.48 16.10 -26.50
C ASP A 4 5.86 14.70 -26.57
N ALA A 5 6.63 13.69 -26.16
CA ALA A 5 6.08 12.39 -25.82
C ALA A 5 5.18 12.55 -24.57
N PRO A 6 3.97 11.98 -24.53
CA PRO A 6 3.10 12.10 -23.37
C PRO A 6 3.77 11.48 -22.14
N ALA A 7 3.60 12.13 -20.97
CA ALA A 7 4.29 11.89 -19.71
C ALA A 7 4.00 10.53 -19.00
N HIS A 8 3.67 9.46 -19.73
CA HIS A 8 3.36 8.13 -19.18
C HIS A 8 4.04 6.97 -19.93
N SER A 9 5.29 7.13 -20.38
CA SER A 9 6.04 6.05 -21.05
C SER A 9 6.73 5.05 -20.12
N PHE A 10 6.52 5.13 -18.80
CA PHE A 10 7.21 4.28 -17.83
C PHE A 10 6.30 3.67 -16.76
N ALA A 11 6.48 2.37 -16.49
CA ALA A 11 5.90 1.68 -15.33
C ALA A 11 6.86 1.77 -14.12
N GLN A 12 6.34 2.19 -12.96
CA GLN A 12 7.11 2.29 -11.71
C GLN A 12 7.15 0.94 -11.00
N ARG A 13 8.36 0.47 -10.67
CA ARG A 13 8.64 -0.86 -10.10
C ARG A 13 9.47 -0.77 -8.83
N TRP A 14 9.48 -1.86 -8.05
CA TRP A 14 10.16 -1.94 -6.76
C TRP A 14 10.85 -3.28 -6.56
N ARG A 15 12.16 -3.25 -6.29
CA ARG A 15 12.96 -4.42 -5.93
C ARG A 15 13.96 -4.06 -4.83
N ASP A 16 14.04 -4.88 -3.80
CA ASP A 16 14.95 -4.69 -2.65
C ASP A 16 14.86 -3.27 -2.06
N ARG A 17 13.62 -2.74 -1.98
CA ARG A 17 13.29 -1.39 -1.49
C ARG A 17 13.88 -0.24 -2.32
N ARG A 18 14.25 -0.50 -3.58
CA ARG A 18 14.72 0.49 -4.56
C ARG A 18 13.71 0.64 -5.71
N GLU A 19 13.54 1.86 -6.21
CA GLU A 19 12.68 2.17 -7.35
C GLU A 19 13.39 1.84 -8.67
N TYR A 20 12.64 1.26 -9.61
CA TYR A 20 13.06 1.09 -11.00
C TYR A 20 11.95 1.60 -11.94
N ARG A 21 12.34 2.16 -13.10
CA ARG A 21 11.41 2.59 -14.16
C ARG A 21 11.67 1.78 -15.42
N ARG A 22 10.62 1.26 -16.05
CA ARG A 22 10.69 0.44 -17.27
C ARG A 22 9.93 1.11 -18.41
N PRO A 23 10.47 1.17 -19.64
CA PRO A 23 9.72 1.60 -20.81
C PRO A 23 8.45 0.76 -21.00
N ALA A 24 7.34 1.40 -21.36
CA ALA A 24 6.02 0.76 -21.50
C ALA A 24 5.85 -0.15 -22.74
N GLU A 25 6.92 -0.40 -23.49
CA GLU A 25 6.88 -0.99 -24.84
C GLU A 25 6.66 -2.51 -24.82
N GLU A 26 7.08 -3.19 -23.75
CA GLU A 26 6.88 -4.63 -23.58
C GLU A 26 5.73 -4.91 -22.61
N ARG A 27 4.78 -5.74 -23.04
CA ARG A 27 3.56 -6.11 -22.29
C ARG A 27 3.66 -7.53 -21.75
N ILE A 28 2.94 -7.79 -20.67
CA ILE A 28 2.79 -9.15 -20.11
C ILE A 28 2.28 -10.12 -21.19
N VAL A 29 2.79 -11.35 -21.16
CA VAL A 29 2.26 -12.49 -21.94
C VAL A 29 1.39 -13.34 -21.01
N PRO A 30 0.05 -13.17 -21.01
CA PRO A 30 -0.82 -13.80 -20.02
C PRO A 30 -0.69 -15.31 -19.88
N ALA A 31 -0.37 -16.01 -20.97
CA ALA A 31 -0.24 -17.46 -21.00
C ALA A 31 0.95 -17.98 -20.17
N GLU A 32 1.91 -17.11 -19.80
CA GLU A 32 3.02 -17.46 -18.92
C GLU A 32 2.68 -17.35 -17.43
N PHE A 33 1.49 -16.84 -17.10
CA PHE A 33 1.14 -16.49 -15.72
C PHE A 33 -0.16 -17.15 -15.27
N GLY A 34 -0.19 -17.52 -13.99
CA GLY A 34 -1.37 -17.93 -13.25
C GLY A 34 -1.54 -17.12 -11.97
N VAL A 35 -2.66 -17.31 -11.29
CA VAL A 35 -2.87 -16.76 -9.95
C VAL A 35 -3.28 -17.86 -8.99
N GLU A 36 -2.85 -17.75 -7.73
CA GLU A 36 -3.20 -18.70 -6.68
C GLU A 36 -3.45 -18.00 -5.35
N ILE A 37 -4.21 -18.64 -4.45
CA ILE A 37 -4.35 -18.16 -3.07
C ILE A 37 -3.11 -18.59 -2.31
N LEU A 38 -2.45 -17.63 -1.66
CA LEU A 38 -1.26 -17.90 -0.88
C LEU A 38 -1.61 -18.15 0.57
N ARG A 39 -0.80 -18.99 1.21
CA ARG A 39 -0.73 -19.04 2.67
C ARG A 39 -0.14 -17.74 3.19
N ASP A 40 -0.61 -17.32 4.36
CA ASP A 40 -0.18 -16.07 5.00
C ASP A 40 1.34 -15.99 5.17
N ARG A 41 1.98 -17.11 5.53
CA ARG A 41 3.45 -17.21 5.66
C ARG A 41 4.18 -16.83 4.37
N ASP A 42 3.74 -17.35 3.23
CA ASP A 42 4.43 -17.20 1.95
C ASP A 42 4.24 -15.76 1.43
N ALA A 43 3.01 -15.24 1.53
CA ALA A 43 2.70 -13.85 1.20
C ALA A 43 3.47 -12.87 2.10
N LYS A 44 3.56 -13.16 3.40
CA LYS A 44 4.29 -12.33 4.37
C LYS A 44 5.78 -12.27 4.07
N ALA A 45 6.40 -13.41 3.76
CA ALA A 45 7.81 -13.47 3.41
C ALA A 45 8.09 -12.59 2.17
N PHE A 46 7.34 -12.81 1.08
CA PHE A 46 7.52 -12.08 -0.17
C PHE A 46 7.29 -10.57 -0.02
N VAL A 47 6.19 -10.16 0.61
CA VAL A 47 5.85 -8.73 0.78
C VAL A 47 6.86 -8.02 1.66
N THR A 48 7.31 -8.64 2.76
CA THR A 48 8.27 -8.01 3.68
C THR A 48 9.63 -7.80 3.01
N GLN A 49 10.01 -8.71 2.11
CA GLN A 49 11.23 -8.62 1.34
C GLN A 49 11.17 -7.52 0.28
N HIS A 50 10.09 -7.49 -0.52
CA HIS A 50 10.06 -6.69 -1.75
C HIS A 50 9.29 -5.36 -1.66
N HIS A 51 8.31 -5.23 -0.76
CA HIS A 51 7.54 -3.99 -0.62
C HIS A 51 8.35 -2.93 0.14
N TYR A 52 8.30 -1.68 -0.32
CA TYR A 52 9.04 -0.56 0.29
C TYR A 52 8.75 -0.36 1.79
N SER A 53 7.57 -0.76 2.27
CA SER A 53 7.20 -0.59 3.68
C SER A 53 7.84 -1.62 4.61
N GLY A 54 8.42 -2.70 4.07
CA GLY A 54 9.00 -3.80 4.84
C GLY A 54 8.04 -4.42 5.86
N SER A 55 6.73 -4.38 5.61
CA SER A 55 5.71 -4.80 6.58
C SER A 55 4.50 -5.43 5.92
N TYR A 56 4.02 -6.50 6.56
CA TYR A 56 2.83 -7.24 6.13
C TYR A 56 1.59 -6.78 6.91
N PRO A 57 0.46 -6.50 6.22
CA PRO A 57 -0.77 -6.05 6.85
C PRO A 57 -1.53 -7.21 7.51
N ALA A 58 -2.60 -6.89 8.26
CA ALA A 58 -3.58 -7.90 8.69
C ALA A 58 -4.38 -8.37 7.46
N ALA A 59 -3.98 -9.49 6.85
CA ALA A 59 -4.56 -9.99 5.62
C ALA A 59 -5.91 -10.70 5.86
N ARG A 60 -6.86 -10.50 4.93
CA ARG A 60 -8.08 -11.31 4.79
C ARG A 60 -7.96 -12.30 3.64
N LEU A 61 -7.22 -11.94 2.59
CA LEU A 61 -6.88 -12.80 1.46
C LEU A 61 -5.58 -12.30 0.84
N ALA A 62 -4.67 -13.23 0.53
CA ALA A 62 -3.48 -12.94 -0.25
C ALA A 62 -3.50 -13.79 -1.53
N VAL A 63 -3.29 -13.15 -2.66
CA VAL A 63 -3.23 -13.79 -3.97
C VAL A 63 -1.82 -13.64 -4.51
N GLY A 64 -1.25 -14.72 -5.02
CA GLY A 64 0.05 -14.78 -5.67
C GLY A 64 -0.08 -14.72 -7.18
N LEU A 65 0.85 -14.03 -7.83
CA LEU A 65 1.10 -14.08 -9.26
C LEU A 65 2.19 -15.12 -9.51
N MET A 66 1.85 -16.17 -10.24
CA MET A 66 2.73 -17.30 -10.50
C MET A 66 3.21 -17.25 -11.93
N ARG A 67 4.53 -17.23 -12.14
CA ARG A 67 5.13 -17.36 -13.48
C ARG A 67 5.48 -18.81 -13.74
N ARG A 68 5.06 -19.34 -14.88
CA ARG A 68 5.44 -20.69 -15.31
C ARG A 68 6.94 -20.75 -15.63
N THR A 69 7.65 -21.70 -15.04
CA THR A 69 9.09 -21.92 -15.25
C THR A 69 9.39 -23.26 -15.91
N GLY A 70 8.40 -24.14 -16.05
CA GLY A 70 8.51 -25.45 -16.69
C GLY A 70 7.14 -26.13 -16.78
N VAL A 71 7.13 -27.40 -17.18
CA VAL A 71 5.93 -28.24 -17.11
C VAL A 71 5.61 -28.45 -15.62
N ASP A 72 4.42 -28.03 -15.21
CA ASP A 72 3.93 -28.05 -13.82
C ASP A 72 4.79 -27.33 -12.78
N GLN A 73 5.73 -26.48 -13.21
CA GLN A 73 6.55 -25.67 -12.33
C GLN A 73 6.18 -24.20 -12.46
N SER A 74 5.99 -23.55 -11.31
CA SER A 74 5.75 -22.12 -11.25
C SER A 74 6.53 -21.48 -10.10
N ARG A 75 6.78 -20.18 -10.24
CA ARG A 75 7.47 -19.36 -9.25
C ARG A 75 6.63 -18.15 -8.90
N LEU A 76 6.60 -17.79 -7.62
CA LEU A 76 5.96 -16.58 -7.14
C LEU A 76 6.73 -15.33 -7.60
N VAL A 77 6.05 -14.45 -8.35
CA VAL A 77 6.63 -13.21 -8.90
C VAL A 77 5.83 -11.95 -8.54
N GLY A 78 4.74 -12.11 -7.81
CA GLY A 78 3.98 -10.98 -7.29
C GLY A 78 2.96 -11.38 -6.25
N VAL A 79 2.55 -10.44 -5.41
CA VAL A 79 1.56 -10.64 -4.35
C VAL A 79 0.61 -9.45 -4.30
N CYS A 80 -0.68 -9.74 -4.25
CA CYS A 80 -1.76 -8.80 -3.97
C CYS A 80 -2.41 -9.18 -2.63
N VAL A 81 -2.50 -8.24 -1.69
CA VAL A 81 -3.07 -8.49 -0.36
C VAL A 81 -4.30 -7.62 -0.14
N PHE A 82 -5.44 -8.29 0.05
CA PHE A 82 -6.66 -7.69 0.57
C PHE A 82 -6.64 -7.79 2.09
N GLY A 83 -6.44 -6.66 2.75
CA GLY A 83 -6.28 -6.55 4.19
C GLY A 83 -7.50 -5.97 4.89
N VAL A 84 -7.48 -6.05 6.22
CA VAL A 84 -8.36 -5.25 7.08
C VAL A 84 -7.87 -3.81 7.05
N PRO A 85 -8.72 -2.83 6.69
CA PRO A 85 -8.35 -1.42 6.77
C PRO A 85 -7.88 -1.05 8.16
N MET A 86 -6.84 -0.21 8.25
CA MET A 86 -6.24 0.14 9.56
C MET A 86 -7.20 0.91 10.49
N ASN A 87 -8.22 1.58 9.92
CA ASN A 87 -9.28 2.24 10.66
C ASN A 87 -10.62 1.61 10.31
N GLU A 88 -11.32 1.08 11.31
CA GLU A 88 -12.62 0.42 11.15
C GLU A 88 -13.68 1.36 10.55
N ARG A 89 -13.52 2.67 10.69
CA ARG A 89 -14.43 3.68 10.11
C ARG A 89 -14.23 3.88 8.61
N SER A 90 -13.13 3.40 8.01
CA SER A 90 -12.84 3.61 6.60
C SER A 90 -13.91 2.99 5.70
N VAL A 91 -14.33 1.75 5.99
CA VAL A 91 -15.30 1.04 5.15
C VAL A 91 -16.71 1.65 5.26
N PRO A 92 -17.25 1.90 6.47
CA PRO A 92 -18.52 2.63 6.58
C PRO A 92 -18.51 3.99 5.90
N ARG A 93 -17.40 4.73 6.03
CA ARG A 93 -17.26 6.07 5.42
C ARG A 93 -17.24 6.03 3.89
N TYR A 94 -16.46 5.12 3.31
CA TYR A 94 -16.17 5.15 1.87
C TYR A 94 -16.98 4.16 1.05
N ILE A 95 -17.41 3.06 1.64
CA ILE A 95 -18.11 1.97 0.95
C ILE A 95 -19.59 1.94 1.37
N GLY A 96 -19.95 2.54 2.50
CA GLY A 96 -21.34 2.61 2.98
C GLY A 96 -21.87 1.28 3.52
N VAL A 97 -20.98 0.45 4.06
CA VAL A 97 -21.29 -0.89 4.59
C VAL A 97 -20.54 -1.14 5.90
N GLU A 98 -20.90 -2.21 6.60
CA GLU A 98 -20.22 -2.59 7.85
C GLU A 98 -18.72 -2.88 7.66
N PRO A 99 -17.87 -2.65 8.67
CA PRO A 99 -16.42 -2.77 8.54
C PRO A 99 -15.94 -4.12 7.97
N ASN A 100 -16.58 -5.23 8.36
CA ASN A 100 -16.25 -6.58 7.90
C ASN A 100 -16.72 -6.89 6.47
N ARG A 101 -17.56 -6.04 5.86
CA ARG A 101 -18.02 -6.17 4.47
C ARG A 101 -17.10 -5.43 3.48
N GLY A 102 -16.03 -4.80 3.95
CA GLY A 102 -15.03 -4.15 3.09
C GLY A 102 -13.62 -4.65 3.33
N VAL A 103 -12.75 -4.43 2.36
CA VAL A 103 -11.32 -4.72 2.44
C VAL A 103 -10.50 -3.54 1.93
N GLU A 104 -9.24 -3.49 2.32
CA GLU A 104 -8.24 -2.60 1.73
C GLU A 104 -7.38 -3.40 0.75
N LEU A 105 -7.24 -2.96 -0.51
CA LEU A 105 -6.13 -3.43 -1.35
C LEU A 105 -4.86 -2.76 -0.82
N SER A 106 -4.23 -3.48 0.11
CA SER A 106 -3.25 -2.94 1.05
C SER A 106 -1.81 -3.14 0.60
N ARG A 107 -1.54 -4.18 -0.20
CA ARG A 107 -0.24 -4.43 -0.81
C ARG A 107 -0.44 -4.91 -2.23
N LEU A 108 0.35 -4.35 -3.13
CA LEU A 108 0.56 -4.87 -4.47
C LEU A 108 2.05 -4.82 -4.75
N VAL A 109 2.64 -5.99 -4.98
CA VAL A 109 4.06 -6.16 -5.21
C VAL A 109 4.23 -7.04 -6.42
N LEU A 110 4.99 -6.62 -7.41
CA LEU A 110 5.37 -7.45 -8.55
C LEU A 110 6.87 -7.27 -8.77
N LEU A 111 7.57 -8.36 -9.12
CA LEU A 111 8.97 -8.29 -9.53
C LEU A 111 9.10 -7.61 -10.90
N ASP A 112 10.27 -7.04 -11.16
CA ASP A 112 10.56 -6.26 -12.38
C ASP A 112 10.50 -7.06 -13.69
N GLU A 113 10.47 -8.39 -13.60
CA GLU A 113 10.29 -9.28 -14.75
C GLU A 113 8.84 -9.36 -15.21
N VAL A 114 7.89 -8.90 -14.40
CA VAL A 114 6.51 -8.75 -14.84
C VAL A 114 6.42 -7.46 -15.66
N LEU A 115 6.15 -7.64 -16.95
CA LEU A 115 6.09 -6.58 -17.94
C LEU A 115 4.86 -5.69 -17.77
N SER A 116 4.76 -4.63 -18.60
CA SER A 116 3.68 -3.65 -18.55
C SER A 116 2.30 -4.30 -18.70
N ASP A 117 1.28 -3.65 -18.14
CA ASP A 117 -0.08 -4.18 -17.95
C ASP A 117 -0.19 -5.41 -17.04
N GLY A 118 0.92 -5.96 -16.55
CA GLY A 118 0.92 -7.11 -15.64
C GLY A 118 0.26 -6.80 -14.30
N GLU A 119 0.40 -5.57 -13.78
CA GLU A 119 -0.23 -5.16 -12.54
C GLU A 119 -1.76 -5.14 -12.66
N SER A 120 -2.30 -4.51 -13.72
CA SER A 120 -3.74 -4.44 -13.93
C SER A 120 -4.33 -5.81 -14.25
N TRP A 121 -3.64 -6.61 -15.08
CA TRP A 121 -4.00 -7.99 -15.37
C TRP A 121 -4.05 -8.86 -14.10
N PHE A 122 -3.06 -8.71 -13.22
CA PHE A 122 -2.95 -9.47 -11.99
C PHE A 122 -4.04 -9.04 -11.00
N VAL A 123 -4.22 -7.74 -10.76
CA VAL A 123 -5.23 -7.25 -9.81
C VAL A 123 -6.64 -7.62 -10.27
N ALA A 124 -6.95 -7.58 -11.57
CA ALA A 124 -8.24 -8.03 -12.09
C ALA A 124 -8.53 -9.50 -11.73
N ARG A 125 -7.53 -10.39 -11.85
CA ARG A 125 -7.66 -11.79 -11.44
C ARG A 125 -7.70 -11.98 -9.94
N ALA A 126 -6.91 -11.24 -9.18
CA ALA A 126 -6.96 -11.24 -7.72
C ALA A 126 -8.33 -10.79 -7.20
N MET A 127 -8.99 -9.84 -7.86
CA MET A 127 -10.37 -9.44 -7.57
C MET A 127 -11.38 -10.55 -7.85
N SER A 128 -11.18 -11.33 -8.92
CA SER A 128 -12.02 -12.52 -9.19
C SER A 128 -11.88 -13.56 -8.07
N MET A 129 -10.65 -13.83 -7.60
CA MET A 129 -10.42 -14.71 -6.45
C MET A 129 -11.05 -14.15 -5.17
N LEU A 130 -10.94 -12.85 -4.93
CA LEU A 130 -11.59 -12.19 -3.78
C LEU A 130 -13.11 -12.41 -3.79
N ARG A 131 -13.77 -12.25 -4.94
CA ARG A 131 -15.22 -12.44 -5.06
C ARG A 131 -15.63 -13.90 -4.82
N ALA A 132 -14.82 -14.85 -5.26
CA ALA A 132 -15.08 -16.28 -5.06
C ALA A 132 -14.89 -16.69 -3.59
N GLU A 133 -13.78 -16.28 -2.98
CA GLU A 133 -13.36 -16.72 -1.64
C GLU A 133 -14.01 -15.94 -0.50
N LYS A 134 -14.42 -14.70 -0.77
CA LYS A 134 -15.00 -13.77 0.20
C LYS A 134 -16.25 -13.10 -0.39
N PRO A 135 -17.30 -13.87 -0.71
CA PRO A 135 -18.53 -13.34 -1.31
C PRO A 135 -19.24 -12.32 -0.42
N GLU A 136 -18.91 -12.26 0.87
CA GLU A 136 -19.38 -11.22 1.79
C GLU A 136 -18.72 -9.84 1.57
N VAL A 137 -17.63 -9.74 0.83
CA VAL A 137 -16.97 -8.45 0.58
C VAL A 137 -17.74 -7.67 -0.48
N ALA A 138 -18.30 -6.53 -0.06
CA ALA A 138 -19.10 -5.64 -0.88
C ALA A 138 -18.28 -4.56 -1.60
N GLY A 139 -17.09 -4.22 -1.09
CA GLY A 139 -16.26 -3.17 -1.68
C GLY A 139 -14.80 -3.17 -1.23
N VAL A 140 -13.98 -2.47 -2.01
CA VAL A 140 -12.54 -2.34 -1.82
C VAL A 140 -12.16 -0.87 -1.74
N VAL A 141 -11.38 -0.52 -0.71
CA VAL A 141 -10.73 0.78 -0.58
C VAL A 141 -9.25 0.59 -0.92
N SER A 142 -8.64 1.56 -1.59
CA SER A 142 -7.19 1.60 -1.73
C SER A 142 -6.64 3.01 -1.65
N TYR A 143 -5.35 3.11 -1.37
CA TYR A 143 -4.66 4.37 -1.13
C TYR A 143 -3.43 4.48 -2.02
N ALA A 144 -3.20 5.68 -2.57
CA ALA A 144 -1.93 6.04 -3.20
C ALA A 144 -1.31 7.18 -2.40
N ASP A 145 -0.06 7.00 -1.96
CA ASP A 145 0.65 7.98 -1.16
C ASP A 145 1.47 8.87 -2.10
N PRO A 146 1.10 10.16 -2.23
CA PRO A 146 1.70 11.09 -3.16
C PRO A 146 3.00 11.72 -2.63
N THR A 147 3.53 11.24 -1.51
CA THR A 147 4.68 11.88 -0.88
C THR A 147 5.94 11.10 -1.17
N GLU A 148 6.92 11.78 -1.76
CA GLU A 148 8.29 11.26 -1.85
C GLU A 148 8.89 11.17 -0.45
N ARG A 149 9.74 10.17 -0.22
CA ARG A 149 10.51 10.04 1.01
C ARG A 149 11.98 9.84 0.69
N TRP A 150 12.78 10.47 1.52
CA TRP A 150 14.22 10.53 1.47
C TRP A 150 14.75 10.12 2.83
N ASP A 151 15.86 9.39 2.86
CA ASP A 151 16.61 9.16 4.10
C ASP A 151 17.44 10.40 4.47
N ALA A 152 18.08 10.35 5.64
CA ALA A 152 18.92 11.42 6.16
C ALA A 152 20.17 11.68 5.30
N ASP A 153 20.58 10.71 4.47
CA ASP A 153 21.72 10.82 3.56
C ASP A 153 21.32 11.37 2.18
N GLY A 154 20.03 11.66 1.97
CA GLY A 154 19.51 12.21 0.73
C GLY A 154 19.25 11.15 -0.35
N ASN A 155 19.19 9.87 -0.03
CA ASN A 155 18.76 8.83 -0.97
C ASN A 155 17.24 8.74 -1.00
N ARG A 156 16.67 8.61 -2.20
CA ARG A 156 15.23 8.43 -2.37
C ARG A 156 14.80 7.03 -1.94
N CYS A 157 14.11 6.93 -0.81
CA CYS A 157 13.53 5.67 -0.32
C CYS A 157 12.12 5.44 -0.86
N LYS A 158 11.41 6.50 -1.26
CA LYS A 158 10.12 6.40 -1.93
C LYS A 158 9.87 7.55 -2.92
N PRO A 159 9.49 7.26 -4.17
CA PRO A 159 9.13 8.26 -5.18
C PRO A 159 7.69 8.77 -5.12
N GLY A 160 6.83 8.12 -4.32
CA GLY A 160 5.40 8.40 -4.28
C GLY A 160 4.69 8.09 -5.61
N HIS A 161 3.34 8.11 -5.60
CA HIS A 161 2.53 7.89 -6.79
C HIS A 161 1.09 8.40 -6.63
N ILE A 162 0.45 8.71 -7.76
CA ILE A 162 -0.96 9.16 -7.84
C ILE A 162 -1.91 8.01 -8.18
N GLY A 163 -1.49 6.75 -8.04
CA GLY A 163 -2.43 5.62 -8.15
C GLY A 163 -2.99 5.37 -9.55
N VAL A 164 -2.22 5.61 -10.61
CA VAL A 164 -2.59 5.36 -12.02
C VAL A 164 -3.21 3.97 -12.22
N ILE A 165 -2.67 2.95 -11.56
CA ILE A 165 -3.20 1.59 -11.62
C ILE A 165 -4.68 1.50 -11.22
N TYR A 166 -5.12 2.26 -10.21
CA TYR A 166 -6.50 2.21 -9.75
C TYR A 166 -7.45 2.85 -10.76
N GLN A 167 -7.01 3.88 -11.48
CA GLN A 167 -7.76 4.44 -12.61
C GLN A 167 -7.92 3.40 -13.73
N ALA A 168 -6.84 2.70 -14.09
CA ALA A 168 -6.88 1.64 -15.10
C ALA A 168 -7.80 0.46 -14.70
N LEU A 169 -8.06 0.29 -13.41
CA LEU A 169 -8.90 -0.77 -12.84
C LEU A 169 -10.33 -0.31 -12.52
N ASN A 170 -10.76 0.85 -13.04
CA ASN A 170 -12.09 1.43 -12.82
C ASN A 170 -12.45 1.69 -11.35
N PHE A 171 -11.47 2.00 -10.51
CA PHE A 171 -11.77 2.54 -9.18
C PHE A 171 -12.22 4.00 -9.31
N GLY A 172 -13.29 4.35 -8.61
CA GLY A 172 -13.70 5.74 -8.43
C GLY A 172 -12.69 6.48 -7.55
N TYR A 173 -12.25 7.65 -8.00
CA TYR A 173 -11.38 8.53 -7.20
C TYR A 173 -12.23 9.38 -6.25
N PHE A 174 -11.93 9.34 -4.95
CA PHE A 174 -12.69 10.05 -3.93
C PHE A 174 -12.07 11.40 -3.51
N GLY A 175 -10.77 11.60 -3.76
CA GLY A 175 -10.01 12.72 -3.20
C GLY A 175 -8.92 12.25 -2.24
N ARG A 176 -8.58 13.08 -1.25
CA ARG A 176 -7.53 12.78 -0.26
C ARG A 176 -8.07 12.36 1.11
N SER A 177 -7.34 11.48 1.79
CA SER A 177 -7.48 11.24 3.22
C SER A 177 -6.98 12.45 4.02
N CYS A 178 -7.26 12.51 5.33
CA CYS A 178 -6.75 13.61 6.16
C CYS A 178 -5.22 13.78 6.07
N ALA A 179 -4.82 15.04 5.90
CA ALA A 179 -3.45 15.49 6.08
C ALA A 179 -2.97 15.17 7.50
N ARG A 180 -1.67 14.89 7.64
CA ARG A 180 -1.05 14.48 8.89
C ARG A 180 0.44 14.78 8.88
N THR A 181 1.06 14.74 10.05
CA THR A 181 2.53 14.73 10.15
C THR A 181 3.00 13.29 10.33
N LEU A 182 3.88 12.85 9.45
CA LEU A 182 4.58 11.58 9.59
C LEU A 182 5.82 11.77 10.44
N VAL A 183 6.16 10.74 11.21
CA VAL A 183 7.46 10.61 11.85
C VAL A 183 8.25 9.59 11.06
N LEU A 184 9.42 9.99 10.59
CA LEU A 184 10.32 9.15 9.79
C LEU A 184 11.57 8.84 10.60
N SER A 185 12.06 7.60 10.54
CA SER A 185 13.42 7.29 10.97
C SER A 185 14.45 7.87 9.99
N ARG A 186 15.72 7.90 10.41
CA ARG A 186 16.81 8.40 9.55
C ARG A 186 16.96 7.61 8.25
N ASP A 187 16.56 6.35 8.20
CA ASP A 187 16.56 5.52 6.98
C ASP A 187 15.25 5.61 6.15
N GLY A 188 14.41 6.62 6.42
CA GLY A 188 13.22 6.93 5.62
C GLY A 188 11.99 6.05 5.90
N ARG A 189 12.05 5.12 6.88
CA ARG A 189 10.89 4.33 7.30
C ARG A 189 9.89 5.18 8.10
N VAL A 190 8.60 4.92 7.92
CA VAL A 190 7.53 5.61 8.65
C VAL A 190 7.28 4.90 9.99
N VAL A 191 7.35 5.65 11.09
CA VAL A 191 6.92 5.16 12.40
C VAL A 191 5.40 5.06 12.44
N SER A 192 4.88 3.85 12.62
CA SER A 192 3.44 3.60 12.61
C SER A 192 2.75 4.18 13.85
N GLN A 193 1.75 5.05 13.64
CA GLN A 193 0.90 5.56 14.72
C GLN A 193 0.22 4.43 15.50
N ARG A 194 -0.14 3.32 14.84
CA ARG A 194 -0.71 2.14 15.49
C ARG A 194 0.33 1.45 16.38
N ALA A 195 1.59 1.35 15.93
CA ALA A 195 2.67 0.80 16.75
C ALA A 195 2.90 1.67 18.01
N LEU A 196 2.93 2.99 17.85
CA LEU A 196 3.02 3.92 18.98
C LEU A 196 1.85 3.80 19.95
N SER A 197 0.62 3.66 19.44
CA SER A 197 -0.58 3.42 20.26
C SER A 197 -0.44 2.14 21.08
N LYS A 198 0.03 1.05 20.47
CA LYS A 198 0.24 -0.22 21.18
C LYS A 198 1.22 -0.10 22.32
N ILE A 199 2.31 0.63 22.12
CA ILE A 199 3.30 0.86 23.18
C ILE A 199 2.70 1.70 24.30
N ARG A 200 2.08 2.83 23.96
CA ARG A 200 1.51 3.77 24.93
C ARG A 200 0.41 3.17 25.81
N ASN A 201 -0.39 2.28 25.24
CA ASN A 201 -1.53 1.64 25.90
C ASN A 201 -1.22 0.20 26.34
N GLU A 202 0.02 -0.26 26.19
CA GLU A 202 0.46 -1.62 26.51
C GLU A 202 -0.42 -2.72 25.89
N GLU A 203 -0.90 -2.48 24.68
CA GLU A 203 -1.73 -3.42 23.94
C GLU A 203 -0.91 -4.63 23.48
N ARG A 204 -1.62 -5.72 23.12
CA ARG A 204 -0.99 -6.92 22.54
C ARG A 204 -0.08 -6.59 21.35
N GLY A 205 1.17 -7.01 21.46
CA GLY A 205 2.23 -6.72 20.49
C GLY A 205 3.01 -5.44 20.75
N SER A 206 2.84 -4.83 21.94
CA SER A 206 3.65 -3.71 22.43
C SER A 206 5.15 -4.00 22.32
N ASP A 207 5.64 -5.14 22.81
CA ASP A 207 7.07 -5.48 22.79
C ASP A 207 7.67 -5.54 21.38
N HIS A 208 6.88 -6.05 20.43
CA HIS A 208 7.30 -6.09 19.03
C HIS A 208 7.32 -4.68 18.42
N ALA A 209 6.30 -3.86 18.72
CA ALA A 209 6.28 -2.46 18.31
C ALA A 209 7.46 -1.67 18.93
N ALA A 210 7.80 -1.96 20.19
CA ALA A 210 8.92 -1.35 20.89
C ALA A 210 10.25 -1.72 20.23
N ARG A 211 10.47 -3.00 19.93
CA ARG A 211 11.65 -3.47 19.18
C ARG A 211 11.76 -2.80 17.81
N GLN A 212 10.66 -2.70 17.06
CA GLN A 212 10.67 -1.99 15.77
C GLN A 212 11.06 -0.52 15.91
N LEU A 213 10.65 0.15 16.99
CA LEU A 213 11.00 1.55 17.23
C LEU A 213 12.50 1.70 17.54
N VAL A 214 13.08 0.76 18.30
CA VAL A 214 14.53 0.69 18.57
C VAL A 214 15.31 0.34 17.30
N ASP A 215 14.84 -0.62 16.49
CA ASP A 215 15.44 -0.96 15.19
C ASP A 215 15.40 0.22 14.19
N MET A 216 14.55 1.21 14.44
CA MET A 216 14.47 2.48 13.70
C MET A 216 15.38 3.58 14.26
N GLY A 217 16.16 3.27 15.31
CA GLY A 217 17.13 4.16 15.93
C GLY A 217 16.67 4.80 17.25
N ALA A 218 15.48 4.49 17.77
CA ALA A 218 15.06 5.04 19.05
C ALA A 218 15.96 4.57 20.19
N PRO A 219 16.18 5.42 21.22
CA PRO A 219 16.84 4.98 22.44
C PRO A 219 16.03 3.88 23.12
N GLY A 220 16.72 2.93 23.75
CA GLY A 220 16.10 1.91 24.57
C GLY A 220 15.25 2.50 25.71
N ARG A 221 14.23 1.75 26.12
CA ARG A 221 13.42 2.06 27.30
C ARG A 221 14.24 1.81 28.56
N SER A 222 14.29 2.78 29.46
CA SER A 222 15.00 2.63 30.74
C SER A 222 14.22 1.73 31.69
N LEU A 223 14.91 1.10 32.64
CA LEU A 223 14.27 0.29 33.68
C LEU A 223 13.28 1.15 34.48
N GLY A 224 12.03 0.71 34.61
CA GLY A 224 10.97 1.42 35.33
C GLY A 224 10.41 2.66 34.62
N GLU A 225 10.87 2.98 33.40
CA GLU A 225 10.30 4.09 32.63
C GLU A 225 8.91 3.73 32.11
N GLU A 226 7.92 4.60 32.26
CA GLU A 226 6.57 4.38 31.72
C GLU A 226 6.57 4.33 30.18
N PRO A 227 5.80 3.42 29.54
CA PRO A 227 5.84 3.25 28.07
C PRO A 227 5.50 4.53 27.31
N ARG A 228 4.54 5.31 27.83
CA ARG A 228 4.13 6.59 27.23
C ARG A 228 5.23 7.64 27.32
N ALA A 229 5.88 7.73 28.49
CA ALA A 229 7.00 8.65 28.70
C ALA A 229 8.19 8.28 27.79
N TRP A 230 8.47 6.98 27.67
CA TRP A 230 9.49 6.46 26.76
C TRP A 230 9.22 6.84 25.30
N VAL A 231 8.00 6.60 24.79
CA VAL A 231 7.65 6.96 23.41
C VAL A 231 7.83 8.46 23.17
N ASP A 232 7.37 9.30 24.09
CA ASP A 232 7.46 10.75 23.92
C ASP A 232 8.92 11.23 23.98
N ARG A 233 9.78 10.62 24.81
CA ARG A 233 11.23 10.86 24.81
C ARG A 233 11.89 10.37 23.53
N ALA A 234 11.58 9.16 23.07
CA ALA A 234 12.14 8.57 21.86
C ALA A 234 11.83 9.41 20.63
N LEU A 235 10.58 9.89 20.46
CA LEU A 235 10.17 10.73 19.33
C LEU A 235 10.76 12.15 19.36
N ARG A 236 11.37 12.58 20.48
CA ARG A 236 12.13 13.84 20.61
C ARG A 236 13.62 13.67 20.37
N SER A 237 14.12 12.44 20.24
CA SER A 237 15.52 12.19 19.89
C SER A 237 15.83 12.58 18.44
N ASP A 238 17.10 12.64 18.10
CA ASP A 238 17.62 12.90 16.76
C ASP A 238 17.47 11.70 15.80
N ALA A 239 16.92 10.58 16.28
CA ALA A 239 16.63 9.40 15.46
C ALA A 239 15.49 9.63 14.46
N PHE A 240 14.68 10.68 14.65
CA PHE A 240 13.47 10.89 13.88
C PHE A 240 13.32 12.29 13.28
N MET A 241 12.73 12.34 12.09
CA MET A 241 12.38 13.55 11.35
C MET A 241 10.86 13.66 11.20
N ARG A 242 10.35 14.88 11.08
CA ARG A 242 8.92 15.15 10.85
C ARG A 242 8.68 15.58 9.41
N LEU A 243 7.73 14.93 8.75
CA LEU A 243 7.34 15.25 7.38
C LEU A 243 5.85 15.60 7.33
N LYS A 244 5.52 16.79 6.82
CA LYS A 244 4.12 17.14 6.52
C LYS A 244 3.64 16.29 5.35
N HIS A 245 2.50 15.64 5.52
CA HIS A 245 1.93 14.73 4.54
C HIS A 245 0.51 15.20 4.20
N PRO A 246 0.19 15.44 2.91
CA PRO A 246 -1.07 16.06 2.52
C PRO A 246 -2.27 15.09 2.58
N GLY A 247 -1.99 13.80 2.79
CA GLY A 247 -2.98 12.74 2.81
C GLY A 247 -2.87 11.87 1.55
N ASN A 248 -3.18 10.58 1.69
CA ASN A 248 -3.18 9.66 0.56
C ASN A 248 -4.36 9.96 -0.36
N HIS A 249 -4.17 9.81 -1.66
CA HIS A 249 -5.27 9.67 -2.61
C HIS A 249 -6.07 8.40 -2.31
N VAL A 250 -7.39 8.49 -2.39
CA VAL A 250 -8.33 7.43 -2.02
C VAL A 250 -9.08 6.95 -3.26
N TYR A 251 -9.08 5.63 -3.45
CA TYR A 251 -9.71 4.94 -4.58
C TYR A 251 -10.67 3.89 -4.09
N LEU A 252 -11.86 3.83 -4.69
CA LEU A 252 -12.98 3.05 -4.22
C LEU A 252 -13.52 2.15 -5.33
N LEU A 253 -13.88 0.91 -4.99
CA LEU A 253 -14.51 -0.02 -5.91
C LEU A 253 -15.66 -0.77 -5.23
N GLY A 254 -16.86 -0.68 -5.79
CA GLY A 254 -18.01 -1.50 -5.39
C GLY A 254 -18.05 -2.83 -6.14
N LEU A 255 -18.15 -3.94 -5.39
CA LEU A 255 -18.17 -5.29 -5.93
C LEU A 255 -19.60 -5.79 -6.22
N ASP A 256 -20.59 -5.30 -5.47
CA ASP A 256 -22.01 -5.55 -5.74
C ASP A 256 -22.73 -4.31 -6.31
N ARG A 257 -23.97 -4.51 -6.79
CA ARG A 257 -24.77 -3.45 -7.44
C ARG A 257 -25.06 -2.28 -6.51
N LYS A 258 -25.34 -2.54 -5.23
CA LYS A 258 -25.72 -1.50 -4.25
C LYS A 258 -24.51 -0.65 -3.93
N THR A 259 -23.39 -1.28 -3.59
CA THR A 259 -22.15 -0.60 -3.25
C THR A 259 -21.54 0.12 -4.46
N ARG A 260 -21.64 -0.44 -5.67
CA ARG A 260 -21.17 0.25 -6.88
C ARG A 260 -21.91 1.56 -7.10
N ARG A 261 -23.24 1.56 -7.02
CA ARG A 261 -24.04 2.79 -7.09
C ARG A 261 -23.64 3.80 -6.02
N HIS A 262 -23.42 3.35 -4.79
CA HIS A 262 -22.97 4.23 -3.70
C HIS A 262 -21.61 4.86 -4.01
N VAL A 263 -20.62 4.04 -4.40
CA VAL A 263 -19.27 4.50 -4.78
C VAL A 263 -19.35 5.50 -5.93
N ASP A 264 -20.04 5.15 -7.02
CA ASP A 264 -20.20 6.03 -8.19
C ASP A 264 -20.82 7.37 -7.78
N THR A 265 -21.83 7.36 -6.90
CA THR A 265 -22.46 8.57 -6.37
C THR A 265 -21.43 9.44 -5.66
N ILE A 266 -20.72 8.91 -4.67
CA ILE A 266 -19.82 9.71 -3.83
C ILE A 266 -18.54 10.14 -4.54
N THR A 267 -18.08 9.42 -5.57
CA THR A 267 -16.89 9.80 -6.34
C THR A 267 -17.21 10.73 -7.49
N THR A 268 -18.47 10.76 -7.96
CA THR A 268 -18.92 11.73 -8.99
C THR A 268 -19.39 13.04 -8.36
N THR A 269 -20.01 12.98 -7.18
CA THR A 269 -20.50 14.17 -6.47
C THR A 269 -19.44 14.79 -5.54
N GLY A 270 -18.34 14.06 -5.26
CA GLY A 270 -17.34 14.39 -4.27
C GLY A 270 -16.06 15.02 -4.83
N ARG A 271 -15.77 16.21 -4.30
CA ARG A 271 -14.55 17.04 -4.29
C ARG A 271 -13.25 16.42 -4.84
N GLU A 272 -12.66 17.17 -5.77
CA GLU A 272 -11.34 17.04 -6.40
C GLU A 272 -11.27 16.07 -7.60
N GLY A 273 -10.94 16.62 -8.77
CA GLY A 273 -10.62 15.81 -9.94
C GLY A 273 -9.33 15.02 -9.73
N TYR A 274 -9.22 13.85 -10.38
CA TYR A 274 -8.00 13.06 -10.37
C TYR A 274 -6.81 13.91 -10.85
N PRO A 275 -5.69 13.95 -10.11
CA PRO A 275 -4.51 14.71 -10.54
C PRO A 275 -3.89 14.04 -11.76
N LYS A 276 -3.88 14.73 -12.90
CA LYS A 276 -3.28 14.21 -14.15
C LYS A 276 -1.75 14.32 -14.19
N GLU A 277 -1.16 15.05 -13.26
CA GLU A 277 0.29 15.26 -13.16
C GLU A 277 0.79 15.05 -11.73
N TRP A 278 2.00 14.49 -11.62
CA TRP A 278 2.76 14.47 -10.37
C TRP A 278 3.30 15.87 -10.08
N LYS A 279 2.52 16.69 -9.35
CA LYS A 279 3.05 17.94 -8.79
C LYS A 279 3.51 17.65 -7.37
N LEU A 280 4.81 17.81 -7.13
CA LEU A 280 5.37 17.85 -5.78
C LEU A 280 4.52 18.82 -4.97
N ALA A 281 3.95 18.36 -3.85
CA ALA A 281 3.29 19.26 -2.92
C ALA A 281 4.36 20.25 -2.43
N ALA A 282 4.21 21.51 -2.83
CA ALA A 282 5.04 22.62 -2.37
C ALA A 282 4.93 22.80 -0.85
#